data_AF-D8P5F5-F1
#
_entry.id   AF-D8P5F5-F1
#
_cell.length_a   1.000
_cell.length_b   1.000
_cell.length_c   1.000
_cell.angle_alpha   90.00
_cell.angle_beta   90.00
_cell.angle_gamma   90.00
#
_symmetry.space_group_name_H-M   'P 1'
#
loop_
_entity.id
_entity.type
_entity.pdbx_description
1 polymer ?
#
loop_
_entity_poly.entity_id
_entity_poly.type
_entity_poly.pdbx_seq_one_letter_code
_entity_poly.pdbx_strand_id
1 'polypeptide(L)'
;MRAQGEFADVRLPLVVDGTALDIAALHRSGNRAPILFLHGFGSTKEDYADIVRHAAFDGRPFIAYDAPGCGETRCADLARISIPLLVETAAAVLDHFGVQAVHLVGHSMGGLTALMLASQWPDRVLSFTDIEGNLAPEDCFLSRQIVDYPEADAERFFDGFIERARHAPAYASALYAASLRHKVRAGAVRGIFESMVALSDNGDLMTRFLGLPCPKLFMYGEQNASLSYLPHIRAHGVELAEIPACGHFPMYSNPVLMWERIAGFQAGACAG
;
A
#
# COMPACT_ATOMS: atom_id res chain seq x y z
N MET A 1 33.68 9.15 8.01
CA MET A 1 32.76 9.95 7.16
C MET A 1 31.38 9.81 7.79
N ARG A 2 30.84 10.86 8.43
CA ARG A 2 29.53 10.74 9.10
C ARG A 2 28.47 10.63 8.01
N ALA A 3 27.77 9.50 7.95
CA ALA A 3 26.58 9.36 7.12
C ALA A 3 25.57 10.42 7.59
N GLN A 4 25.36 11.45 6.77
CA GLN A 4 24.13 12.23 6.87
C GLN A 4 23.00 11.21 6.63
N GLY A 5 22.07 11.08 7.57
CA GLY A 5 21.06 10.03 7.54
C GLY A 5 20.35 9.99 6.19
N GLU A 6 20.36 8.83 5.53
CA GLU A 6 19.77 8.64 4.20
C GLU A 6 18.25 8.93 4.20
N PHE A 7 17.62 8.81 5.37
CA PHE A 7 16.27 9.26 5.70
C PHE A 7 16.17 9.47 7.22
N ALA A 8 15.05 10.01 7.70
CA ALA A 8 14.75 10.20 9.11
C ALA A 8 13.50 9.42 9.53
N ASP A 9 13.54 8.85 10.73
CA ASP A 9 12.36 8.35 11.45
C ASP A 9 11.63 9.52 12.14
N VAL A 10 10.32 9.60 11.95
CA VAL A 10 9.49 10.67 12.49
C VAL A 10 8.21 10.09 13.12
N ARG A 11 7.79 10.73 14.22
CA ARG A 11 6.50 10.49 14.88
C ARG A 11 5.56 11.67 14.63
N LEU A 12 4.37 11.39 14.08
CA LEU A 12 3.38 12.41 13.75
C LEU A 12 2.14 12.22 14.62
N PRO A 13 1.96 13.03 15.67
CA PRO A 13 0.70 13.06 16.39
C PRO A 13 -0.36 13.69 15.50
N LEU A 14 -1.39 12.93 15.13
CA LEU A 14 -2.51 13.35 14.30
C LEU A 14 -3.83 13.05 15.01
N VAL A 15 -4.87 13.81 14.66
CA VAL A 15 -6.26 13.47 15.02
C VAL A 15 -7.04 13.39 13.71
N VAL A 16 -7.50 12.18 13.38
CA VAL A 16 -8.20 11.90 12.13
C VAL A 16 -9.57 11.35 12.47
N ASP A 17 -10.62 12.03 12.00
CA ASP A 17 -12.01 11.70 12.33
C ASP A 17 -12.26 11.57 13.87
N GLY A 18 -11.59 12.41 14.67
CA GLY A 18 -11.67 12.34 16.14
C GLY A 18 -10.95 11.13 16.77
N THR A 19 -10.18 10.36 16.00
CA THR A 19 -9.30 9.29 16.49
C THR A 19 -7.88 9.82 16.63
N ALA A 20 -7.31 9.72 17.84
CA ALA A 20 -5.92 10.09 18.06
C ALA A 20 -4.98 9.01 17.52
N LEU A 21 -4.02 9.45 16.70
CA LEU A 21 -3.01 8.63 16.04
C LEU A 21 -1.62 9.18 16.37
N ASP A 22 -0.65 8.29 16.52
CA ASP A 22 0.77 8.65 16.55
C ASP A 22 1.46 7.82 15.47
N ILE A 23 1.57 8.43 14.28
CA ILE A 23 2.03 7.78 13.05
C ILE A 23 3.55 7.63 13.08
N ALA A 24 4.04 6.42 12.82
CA ALA A 24 5.44 6.17 12.56
C ALA A 24 5.72 6.33 11.07
N ALA A 25 6.69 7.17 10.69
CA ALA A 25 7.03 7.42 9.30
C ALA A 25 8.55 7.46 9.06
N LEU A 26 8.95 7.01 7.88
CA LEU A 26 10.24 7.29 7.26
C LEU A 26 10.06 8.45 6.28
N HIS A 27 10.98 9.40 6.32
CA HIS A 27 10.94 10.56 5.46
C HIS A 27 12.33 11.00 4.99
N ARG A 28 12.42 11.37 3.71
CA ARG A 28 13.56 12.08 3.13
C ARG A 28 13.07 13.32 2.41
N SER A 29 13.73 14.46 2.65
CA SER A 29 13.49 15.70 1.89
C SER A 29 14.30 15.73 0.59
N GLY A 30 13.87 16.56 -0.35
CA GLY A 30 14.53 16.75 -1.65
C GLY A 30 13.82 17.79 -2.50
N ASN A 31 14.36 18.05 -3.69
CA ASN A 31 13.85 19.10 -4.59
C ASN A 31 13.07 18.54 -5.80
N ARG A 32 12.88 17.21 -5.85
CA ARG A 32 12.08 16.52 -6.87
C ARG A 32 10.65 16.31 -6.34
N ALA A 33 9.73 15.90 -7.21
CA ALA A 33 8.41 15.47 -6.77
C ALA A 33 8.50 14.29 -5.77
N PRO A 34 7.81 14.35 -4.62
CA PRO A 34 7.88 13.32 -3.60
C PRO A 34 7.12 12.04 -4.01
N ILE A 35 7.47 10.93 -3.37
CA ILE A 35 6.70 9.68 -3.43
C ILE A 35 6.05 9.43 -2.08
N LEU A 36 4.77 9.08 -2.06
CA LEU A 36 4.11 8.50 -0.89
C LEU A 36 3.98 7.00 -1.11
N PHE A 37 4.54 6.22 -0.17
CA PHE A 37 4.40 4.78 -0.13
C PHE A 37 3.36 4.35 0.89
N LEU A 38 2.37 3.57 0.46
CA LEU A 38 1.35 2.96 1.29
C LEU A 38 1.54 1.44 1.28
N HIS A 39 1.89 0.85 2.42
CA HIS A 39 2.15 -0.59 2.52
C HIS A 39 0.86 -1.42 2.56
N GLY A 40 0.97 -2.71 2.22
CA GLY A 40 -0.13 -3.67 2.32
C GLY A 40 -0.40 -4.15 3.74
N PHE A 41 -1.50 -4.88 3.93
CA PHE A 41 -1.79 -5.47 5.22
C PHE A 41 -0.69 -6.48 5.61
N GLY A 42 -0.19 -6.41 6.85
CA GLY A 42 0.91 -7.26 7.31
C GLY A 42 2.30 -6.85 6.84
N SER A 43 2.41 -5.72 6.15
CA SER A 43 3.65 -5.02 5.81
C SER A 43 3.85 -3.79 6.70
N THR A 44 4.96 -3.07 6.51
CA THR A 44 5.32 -1.85 7.26
C THR A 44 6.10 -0.87 6.37
N LYS A 45 6.37 0.35 6.87
CA LYS A 45 7.15 1.39 6.18
C LYS A 45 8.55 0.92 5.77
N GLU A 46 9.14 -0.02 6.51
CA GLU A 46 10.49 -0.56 6.26
C GLU A 46 10.60 -1.32 4.93
N ASP A 47 9.49 -1.85 4.39
CA ASP A 47 9.48 -2.51 3.08
C ASP A 47 9.91 -1.53 1.95
N TYR A 48 9.91 -0.21 2.22
CA TYR A 48 10.31 0.83 1.27
C TYR A 48 11.64 1.53 1.62
N ALA A 49 12.30 1.16 2.73
CA ALA A 49 13.52 1.82 3.19
C ALA A 49 14.69 1.71 2.18
N ASP A 50 14.72 0.61 1.42
CA ASP A 50 15.77 0.35 0.43
C ASP A 50 15.75 1.30 -0.77
N ILE A 51 14.73 2.15 -0.93
CA ILE A 51 14.71 3.23 -1.95
C ILE A 51 16.01 4.04 -1.97
N VAL A 52 16.66 4.22 -0.81
CA VAL A 52 17.91 4.98 -0.69
C VAL A 52 19.14 4.27 -1.25
N ARG A 53 19.02 2.98 -1.59
CA ARG A 53 20.05 2.18 -2.26
C ARG A 53 19.97 2.26 -3.78
N HIS A 54 18.90 2.84 -4.31
CA HIS A 54 18.64 2.91 -5.74
C HIS A 54 18.94 4.30 -6.29
N ALA A 55 20.02 4.41 -7.08
CA ALA A 55 20.52 5.67 -7.63
C ALA A 55 19.47 6.48 -8.43
N ALA A 56 18.49 5.81 -9.03
CA ALA A 56 17.38 6.47 -9.75
C ALA A 56 16.54 7.41 -8.84
N PHE A 57 16.52 7.13 -7.53
CA PHE A 57 15.81 7.89 -6.52
C PHE A 57 16.73 8.82 -5.72
N ASP A 58 17.99 9.01 -6.13
CA ASP A 58 18.89 9.95 -5.45
C ASP A 58 18.28 11.35 -5.38
N GLY A 59 18.32 11.92 -4.16
CA GLY A 59 17.73 13.22 -3.85
C GLY A 59 16.20 13.32 -4.04
N ARG A 60 15.50 12.22 -4.35
CA ARG A 60 14.04 12.24 -4.47
C ARG A 60 13.41 12.17 -3.08
N PRO A 61 12.55 13.14 -2.69
CA PRO A 61 11.87 13.04 -1.43
C PRO A 61 10.89 11.87 -1.41
N PHE A 62 10.70 11.27 -0.23
CA PHE A 62 9.70 10.25 -0.05
C PHE A 62 9.16 10.25 1.38
N ILE A 63 7.96 9.71 1.52
CA ILE A 63 7.29 9.43 2.78
C ILE A 63 6.80 7.98 2.72
N ALA A 64 7.14 7.18 3.73
CA ALA A 64 6.53 5.87 3.96
C ALA A 64 6.09 5.85 5.42
N TYR A 65 4.88 5.36 5.72
CA TYR A 65 4.39 5.34 7.10
C TYR A 65 3.65 4.05 7.41
N ASP A 66 3.63 3.68 8.69
CA ASP A 66 2.87 2.53 9.16
C ASP A 66 1.39 2.91 9.26
N ALA A 67 0.53 2.20 8.54
CA ALA A 67 -0.92 2.39 8.60
C ALA A 67 -1.44 2.22 10.04
N PRO A 68 -2.49 2.95 10.47
CA PRO A 68 -3.19 2.68 11.73
C PRO A 68 -3.43 1.19 11.99
N GLY A 69 -2.97 0.71 13.15
CA GLY A 69 -3.04 -0.71 13.53
C GLY A 69 -1.88 -1.57 13.06
N CYS A 70 -0.92 -1.00 12.31
CA CYS A 70 0.25 -1.67 11.78
C CYS A 70 1.56 -1.07 12.31
N GLY A 71 2.64 -1.87 12.23
CA GLY A 71 4.00 -1.51 12.59
C GLY A 71 4.11 -0.84 13.96
N GLU A 72 4.71 0.35 13.96
CA GLU A 72 4.94 1.16 15.14
C GLU A 72 3.88 2.27 15.32
N THR A 73 2.96 2.44 14.38
CA THR A 73 1.87 3.42 14.52
C THR A 73 0.95 3.04 15.67
N ARG A 74 0.65 4.02 16.54
CA ARG A 74 -0.29 3.84 17.65
C ARG A 74 -1.63 4.47 17.27
N CYS A 75 -2.70 3.75 17.56
CA CYS A 75 -4.07 4.22 17.38
C CYS A 75 -4.81 4.11 18.71
N ALA A 76 -5.47 5.18 19.14
CA ALA A 76 -6.21 5.21 20.40
C ALA A 76 -7.44 4.29 20.39
N ASP A 77 -8.02 4.02 19.22
CA ASP A 77 -9.19 3.17 19.07
C ASP A 77 -9.07 2.27 17.83
N LEU A 78 -8.71 1.00 18.05
CA LEU A 78 -8.55 0.03 16.97
C LEU A 78 -9.87 -0.31 16.27
N ALA A 79 -11.01 -0.19 16.94
CA ALA A 79 -12.31 -0.54 16.37
C ALA A 79 -12.76 0.45 15.29
N ARG A 80 -12.16 1.65 15.26
CA ARG A 80 -12.41 2.67 14.22
C ARG A 80 -11.57 2.50 12.96
N ILE A 81 -10.59 1.59 12.98
CA ILE A 81 -9.70 1.38 11.84
C ILE A 81 -10.49 0.78 10.68
N SER A 82 -10.42 1.45 9.55
CA SER A 82 -11.06 1.09 8.28
C SER A 82 -10.31 1.76 7.14
N ILE A 83 -10.50 1.30 5.89
CA ILE A 83 -9.91 1.94 4.72
C ILE A 83 -10.21 3.45 4.65
N PRO A 84 -11.45 3.94 4.90
CA PRO A 84 -11.70 5.38 5.01
C PRO A 84 -10.80 6.11 6.01
N LEU A 85 -10.60 5.56 7.22
CA LEU A 85 -9.66 6.16 8.19
C LEU A 85 -8.23 6.17 7.65
N LEU A 86 -7.81 5.12 6.94
CA LEU A 86 -6.47 5.07 6.33
C LEU A 86 -6.30 6.15 5.23
N VAL A 87 -7.35 6.42 4.44
CA VAL A 87 -7.35 7.47 3.40
C VAL A 87 -7.20 8.85 4.03
N GLU A 88 -8.02 9.16 5.04
CA GLU A 88 -7.94 10.44 5.76
C GLU A 88 -6.60 10.59 6.51
N THR A 89 -6.01 9.47 6.96
CA THR A 89 -4.67 9.48 7.54
C THR A 89 -3.60 9.79 6.50
N ALA A 90 -3.67 9.20 5.30
CA ALA A 90 -2.74 9.49 4.21
C ALA A 90 -2.81 10.96 3.80
N ALA A 91 -4.01 11.50 3.72
CA ALA A 91 -4.29 12.91 3.50
C ALA A 91 -3.61 13.81 4.55
N ALA A 92 -3.84 13.53 5.84
CA ALA A 92 -3.26 14.29 6.94
C ALA A 92 -1.72 14.19 7.00
N VAL A 93 -1.15 13.04 6.62
CA VAL A 93 0.31 12.86 6.50
C VAL A 93 0.88 13.75 5.38
N LEU A 94 0.24 13.77 4.20
CA LEU A 94 0.67 14.64 3.09
C LEU A 94 0.59 16.12 3.47
N ASP A 95 -0.47 16.52 4.16
CA ASP A 95 -0.66 17.90 4.62
C ASP A 95 0.39 18.29 5.67
N HIS A 96 0.74 17.38 6.59
CA HIS A 96 1.82 17.61 7.58
C HIS A 96 3.15 17.93 6.90
N PHE A 97 3.50 17.19 5.84
CA PHE A 97 4.74 17.43 5.08
C PHE A 97 4.61 18.54 4.02
N GLY A 98 3.44 19.18 3.91
CA GLY A 98 3.19 20.26 2.94
C GLY A 98 3.22 19.81 1.47
N VAL A 99 2.97 18.52 1.20
CA VAL A 99 3.11 17.94 -0.14
C VAL A 99 1.91 18.30 -1.01
N GLN A 100 2.10 19.16 -2.01
CA GLN A 100 1.01 19.60 -2.90
C GLN A 100 0.76 18.67 -4.09
N ALA A 101 1.79 17.98 -4.59
CA ALA A 101 1.67 17.00 -5.66
C ALA A 101 2.61 15.82 -5.39
N VAL A 102 2.19 14.60 -5.72
CA VAL A 102 2.86 13.38 -5.25
C VAL A 102 2.76 12.23 -6.25
N HIS A 103 3.79 11.39 -6.32
CA HIS A 103 3.67 10.05 -6.91
C HIS A 103 3.13 9.09 -5.85
N LEU A 104 2.02 8.41 -6.13
CA LEU A 104 1.46 7.42 -5.21
C LEU A 104 1.95 6.02 -5.59
N VAL A 105 2.46 5.29 -4.59
CA VAL A 105 2.78 3.86 -4.71
C VAL A 105 2.06 3.14 -3.58
N GLY A 106 1.13 2.26 -3.92
CA GLY A 106 0.36 1.49 -2.95
C GLY A 106 0.46 0.00 -3.21
N HIS A 107 0.61 -0.78 -2.14
CA HIS A 107 0.57 -2.25 -2.21
C HIS A 107 -0.69 -2.79 -1.53
N SER A 108 -1.46 -3.64 -2.21
CA SER A 108 -2.59 -4.36 -1.61
C SER A 108 -3.58 -3.42 -0.91
N MET A 109 -3.78 -3.56 0.40
CA MET A 109 -4.49 -2.59 1.25
C MET A 109 -4.10 -1.12 0.97
N GLY A 110 -2.79 -0.85 0.86
CA GLY A 110 -2.25 0.48 0.53
C GLY A 110 -2.52 0.91 -0.91
N GLY A 111 -2.66 -0.02 -1.86
CA GLY A 111 -3.10 0.25 -3.23
C GLY A 111 -4.54 0.74 -3.27
N LEU A 112 -5.44 0.07 -2.53
CA LEU A 112 -6.83 0.52 -2.37
C LEU A 112 -6.89 1.89 -1.66
N THR A 113 -6.15 2.07 -0.57
CA THR A 113 -6.07 3.38 0.11
C THR A 113 -5.57 4.47 -0.83
N ALA A 114 -4.52 4.19 -1.62
CA ALA A 114 -3.99 5.13 -2.60
C ALA A 114 -5.04 5.49 -3.66
N LEU A 115 -5.78 4.51 -4.19
CA LEU A 115 -6.79 4.73 -5.23
C LEU A 115 -7.92 5.64 -4.72
N MET A 116 -8.37 5.39 -3.49
CA MET A 116 -9.41 6.21 -2.86
C MET A 116 -8.93 7.63 -2.59
N LEU A 117 -7.68 7.80 -2.14
CA LEU A 117 -7.05 9.12 -1.98
C LEU A 117 -6.91 9.84 -3.32
N ALA A 118 -6.42 9.15 -4.35
CA ALA A 118 -6.24 9.69 -5.70
C ALA A 118 -7.58 10.14 -6.31
N SER A 119 -8.65 9.42 -6.03
CA SER A 119 -10.00 9.77 -6.49
C SER A 119 -10.54 11.05 -5.84
N GLN A 120 -10.09 11.39 -4.64
CA GLN A 120 -10.48 12.63 -3.97
C GLN A 120 -9.68 13.83 -4.49
N TRP A 121 -8.41 13.63 -4.87
CA TRP A 121 -7.49 14.69 -5.28
C TRP A 121 -6.78 14.40 -6.62
N PRO A 122 -7.52 14.19 -7.73
CA PRO A 122 -6.95 13.71 -8.98
C PRO A 122 -5.84 14.62 -9.54
N ASP A 123 -5.95 15.94 -9.36
CA ASP A 123 -4.98 16.92 -9.86
C ASP A 123 -3.67 16.98 -9.05
N ARG A 124 -3.63 16.32 -7.89
CA ARG A 124 -2.44 16.27 -7.01
C ARG A 124 -1.62 14.99 -7.21
N VAL A 125 -2.10 14.05 -8.02
CA VAL A 125 -1.40 12.78 -8.27
C VAL A 125 -0.64 12.85 -9.58
N LEU A 126 0.69 12.79 -9.50
CA LEU A 126 1.59 12.89 -10.65
C LEU A 126 1.71 11.55 -11.40
N SER A 127 1.66 10.46 -10.66
CA SER A 127 1.54 9.10 -11.21
C SER A 127 0.99 8.17 -10.14
N PHE A 128 0.39 7.06 -10.58
CA PHE A 128 -0.14 6.05 -9.70
C PHE A 128 0.48 4.69 -10.00
N THR A 129 1.16 4.09 -9.02
CA THR A 129 1.63 2.71 -9.08
C THR A 129 0.83 1.86 -8.11
N ASP A 130 0.04 0.97 -8.68
CA ASP A 130 -0.68 -0.06 -7.95
C ASP A 130 0.13 -1.35 -7.92
N ILE A 131 0.37 -1.89 -6.74
CA ILE A 131 1.00 -3.20 -6.56
C ILE A 131 -0.08 -4.12 -5.97
N GLU A 132 -0.83 -4.77 -6.85
CA GLU A 132 -1.93 -5.68 -6.51
C GLU A 132 -2.91 -5.13 -5.45
N GLY A 133 -3.25 -3.84 -5.52
CA GLY A 133 -4.40 -3.28 -4.81
C GLY A 133 -5.72 -3.70 -5.43
N ASN A 134 -6.80 -3.57 -4.67
CA ASN A 134 -8.13 -3.98 -5.15
C ASN A 134 -8.63 -3.03 -6.26
N LEU A 135 -8.94 -3.59 -7.43
CA LEU A 135 -9.60 -2.92 -8.54
C LEU A 135 -10.94 -3.58 -8.91
N ALA A 136 -11.12 -4.85 -8.56
CA ALA A 136 -12.28 -5.65 -8.87
C ALA A 136 -12.66 -6.58 -7.69
N PRO A 137 -13.91 -7.08 -7.65
CA PRO A 137 -14.35 -8.03 -6.62
C PRO A 137 -13.52 -9.31 -6.50
N GLU A 138 -12.83 -9.71 -7.58
CA GLU A 138 -11.95 -10.89 -7.61
C GLU A 138 -10.66 -10.70 -6.78
N ASP A 139 -10.23 -9.46 -6.55
CA ASP A 139 -9.06 -9.15 -5.71
C ASP A 139 -9.32 -9.39 -4.22
N CYS A 140 -10.60 -9.49 -3.81
CA CYS A 140 -10.99 -9.74 -2.42
C CYS A 140 -10.86 -11.18 -1.97
N PHE A 141 -10.23 -12.09 -2.72
CA PHE A 141 -10.19 -13.52 -2.38
C PHE A 141 -9.68 -13.77 -0.94
N LEU A 142 -8.60 -13.09 -0.51
CA LEU A 142 -8.10 -13.15 0.86
C LEU A 142 -9.01 -12.41 1.86
N SER A 143 -9.59 -11.27 1.47
CA SER A 143 -10.40 -10.46 2.39
C SER A 143 -11.77 -11.06 2.70
N ARG A 144 -12.38 -11.76 1.74
CA ARG A 144 -13.67 -12.45 1.92
C ARG A 144 -13.58 -13.63 2.89
N GLN A 145 -12.40 -14.23 3.06
CA GLN A 145 -12.18 -15.26 4.09
C GLN A 145 -12.46 -14.75 5.52
N ILE A 146 -12.57 -13.43 5.74
CA ILE A 146 -12.95 -12.85 7.04
C ILE A 146 -14.46 -12.76 7.20
N VAL A 147 -15.16 -12.32 6.15
CA VAL A 147 -16.63 -12.21 6.16
C VAL A 147 -17.26 -13.60 6.38
N ASP A 148 -16.62 -14.64 5.85
CA ASP A 148 -17.11 -16.01 5.94
C ASP A 148 -16.65 -16.77 7.20
N TYR A 149 -15.83 -16.16 8.07
CA TYR A 149 -15.29 -16.84 9.27
C TYR A 149 -15.92 -16.29 10.56
N PRO A 150 -16.84 -17.03 11.22
CA PRO A 150 -17.63 -16.55 12.34
C PRO A 150 -16.87 -16.56 13.68
N GLU A 151 -15.59 -16.21 13.69
CA GLU A 151 -14.80 -16.11 14.93
C GLU A 151 -14.87 -14.70 15.49
N ALA A 152 -15.57 -14.48 16.59
CA ALA A 152 -15.74 -13.15 17.17
C ALA A 152 -14.48 -12.62 17.87
N ASP A 153 -13.60 -13.50 18.35
CA ASP A 153 -12.36 -13.11 19.00
C ASP A 153 -11.28 -12.69 17.99
N ALA A 154 -10.82 -11.44 18.08
CA ALA A 154 -9.87 -10.89 17.12
C ALA A 154 -8.52 -11.64 17.11
N GLU A 155 -8.06 -12.10 18.27
CA GLU A 155 -6.77 -12.80 18.39
C GLU A 155 -6.84 -14.19 17.77
N ARG A 156 -7.90 -14.96 18.08
CA ARG A 156 -8.12 -16.29 17.50
C ARG A 156 -8.38 -16.21 16.00
N PHE A 157 -9.13 -15.20 15.55
CA PHE A 157 -9.30 -14.93 14.13
C PHE A 157 -7.93 -14.72 13.47
N PHE A 158 -7.08 -13.88 14.07
CA PHE A 158 -5.79 -13.53 13.48
C PHE A 158 -4.82 -14.72 13.48
N ASP A 159 -4.80 -15.57 14.52
CA ASP A 159 -4.03 -16.83 14.53
C ASP A 159 -4.43 -17.73 13.36
N GLY A 160 -5.73 -17.92 13.15
CA GLY A 160 -6.23 -18.71 12.03
C GLY A 160 -5.83 -18.14 10.68
N PHE A 161 -5.85 -16.81 10.53
CA PHE A 161 -5.38 -16.14 9.32
C PHE A 161 -3.88 -16.38 9.08
N ILE A 162 -3.05 -16.23 10.12
CA ILE A 162 -1.59 -16.44 10.04
C ILE A 162 -1.28 -17.88 9.60
N GLU A 163 -1.96 -18.87 10.18
CA GLU A 163 -1.74 -20.27 9.83
C GLU A 163 -2.17 -20.59 8.39
N ARG A 164 -3.28 -20.03 7.91
CA ARG A 164 -3.66 -20.15 6.49
C ARG A 164 -2.63 -19.50 5.56
N ALA A 165 -2.17 -18.29 5.89
CA ALA A 165 -1.14 -17.60 5.12
C ALA A 165 0.17 -18.40 5.08
N ARG A 166 0.58 -18.97 6.22
CA ARG A 166 1.82 -19.79 6.32
C ARG A 166 1.85 -20.95 5.34
N HIS A 167 0.70 -21.55 5.06
CA HIS A 167 0.56 -22.73 4.21
C HIS A 167 0.04 -22.42 2.80
N ALA A 168 -0.17 -21.15 2.46
CA ALA A 168 -0.61 -20.79 1.12
C ALA A 168 0.50 -21.10 0.09
N PRO A 169 0.15 -21.67 -1.08
CA PRO A 169 1.11 -22.06 -2.11
C PRO A 169 1.58 -20.85 -2.95
N ALA A 170 2.00 -19.78 -2.28
CA ALA A 170 2.45 -18.54 -2.90
C ALA A 170 3.88 -18.19 -2.48
N TYR A 171 4.64 -17.55 -3.38
CA TYR A 171 5.97 -17.03 -3.05
C TYR A 171 5.89 -16.08 -1.85
N ALA A 172 6.91 -16.16 -0.99
CA ALA A 172 7.05 -15.37 0.23
C ALA A 172 5.92 -15.52 1.28
N SER A 173 4.93 -16.40 1.10
CA SER A 173 3.78 -16.49 2.02
C SER A 173 4.17 -16.91 3.44
N ALA A 174 5.08 -17.87 3.58
CA ALA A 174 5.59 -18.29 4.89
C ALA A 174 6.41 -17.18 5.59
N LEU A 175 7.17 -16.38 4.82
CA LEU A 175 7.95 -15.25 5.33
C LEU A 175 7.01 -14.13 5.82
N TYR A 176 6.01 -13.80 4.99
CA TYR A 176 4.94 -12.88 5.34
C TYR A 176 4.27 -13.31 6.65
N ALA A 177 3.78 -14.56 6.71
CA ALA A 177 3.09 -15.10 7.87
C ALA A 177 3.92 -15.09 9.16
N ALA A 178 5.24 -15.32 9.07
CA ALA A 178 6.13 -15.33 10.21
C ALA A 178 6.24 -13.97 10.93
N SER A 179 5.98 -12.86 10.24
CA SER A 179 6.14 -11.51 10.80
C SER A 179 4.83 -10.82 11.21
N LEU A 180 3.67 -11.39 10.82
CA LEU A 180 2.35 -10.79 11.02
C LEU A 180 2.04 -10.39 12.46
N ARG A 181 2.34 -11.25 13.43
CA ARG A 181 2.12 -11.01 14.87
C ARG A 181 2.86 -9.77 15.39
N HIS A 182 3.99 -9.44 14.78
CA HIS A 182 4.80 -8.28 15.17
C HIS A 182 4.32 -7.01 14.48
N LYS A 183 3.76 -7.15 13.27
CA LYS A 183 3.42 -6.03 12.39
C LYS A 183 1.98 -5.57 12.49
N VAL A 184 1.04 -6.37 12.99
CA VAL A 184 -0.39 -6.03 12.98
C VAL A 184 -1.03 -6.23 14.35
N ARG A 185 -1.89 -5.31 14.76
CA ARG A 185 -2.76 -5.46 15.93
C ARG A 185 -4.02 -6.21 15.53
N ALA A 186 -4.35 -7.29 16.23
CA ALA A 186 -5.51 -8.13 15.93
C ALA A 186 -6.83 -7.33 15.85
N GLY A 187 -7.01 -6.35 16.73
CA GLY A 187 -8.20 -5.48 16.74
C GLY A 187 -8.37 -4.61 15.48
N ALA A 188 -7.32 -4.40 14.68
CA ALA A 188 -7.40 -3.64 13.42
C ALA A 188 -7.85 -4.49 12.23
N VAL A 189 -7.69 -5.82 12.30
CA VAL A 189 -7.81 -6.72 11.15
C VAL A 189 -9.22 -6.69 10.55
N ARG A 190 -10.24 -6.82 11.41
CA ARG A 190 -11.64 -6.90 10.97
C ARG A 190 -12.08 -5.65 10.23
N GLY A 191 -11.90 -4.47 10.84
CA GLY A 191 -12.35 -3.22 10.25
C GLY A 191 -11.66 -2.89 8.93
N ILE A 192 -10.36 -3.22 8.78
CA ILE A 192 -9.65 -3.12 7.51
C ILE A 192 -10.31 -4.00 6.46
N PHE A 193 -10.52 -5.28 6.75
CA PHE A 193 -10.97 -6.24 5.74
C PHE A 193 -12.44 -6.06 5.37
N GLU A 194 -13.32 -5.78 6.34
CA GLU A 194 -14.73 -5.49 6.07
C GLU A 194 -14.86 -4.27 5.15
N SER A 195 -14.09 -3.21 5.41
CA SER A 195 -14.10 -2.02 4.55
C SER A 195 -13.44 -2.25 3.18
N MET A 196 -12.41 -3.08 3.08
CA MET A 196 -11.86 -3.52 1.78
C MET A 196 -12.91 -4.25 0.94
N VAL A 197 -13.63 -5.19 1.53
CA VAL A 197 -14.70 -5.94 0.85
C VAL A 197 -15.82 -4.99 0.43
N ALA A 198 -16.31 -4.15 1.34
CA ALA A 198 -17.38 -3.20 1.06
C ALA A 198 -17.03 -2.25 -0.11
N LEU A 199 -15.79 -1.74 -0.15
CA LEU A 199 -15.31 -0.87 -1.24
C LEU A 199 -15.11 -1.65 -2.54
N SER A 200 -14.67 -2.90 -2.50
CA SER A 200 -14.48 -3.68 -3.72
C SER A 200 -15.81 -4.08 -4.36
N ASP A 201 -16.84 -4.30 -3.53
CA ASP A 201 -18.18 -4.64 -4.01
C ASP A 201 -18.97 -3.41 -4.49
N ASN A 202 -18.77 -2.25 -3.86
CA ASN A 202 -19.65 -1.08 -4.06
C ASN A 202 -18.92 0.21 -4.47
N GLY A 203 -17.59 0.19 -4.55
CA GLY A 203 -16.77 1.39 -4.71
C GLY A 203 -16.51 1.80 -6.16
N ASP A 204 -16.92 1.00 -7.15
CA ASP A 204 -16.67 1.24 -8.58
C ASP A 204 -15.17 1.49 -8.88
N LEU A 205 -14.32 0.63 -8.28
CA LEU A 205 -12.88 0.84 -8.20
C LEU A 205 -12.20 0.86 -9.57
N MET A 206 -12.60 -0.04 -10.48
CA MET A 206 -12.08 -0.07 -11.85
C MET A 206 -12.32 1.25 -12.59
N THR A 207 -13.54 1.79 -12.53
CA THR A 207 -13.89 3.06 -13.17
C THR A 207 -13.08 4.21 -12.57
N ARG A 208 -12.93 4.25 -11.24
CA ARG A 208 -12.09 5.25 -10.56
C ARG A 208 -10.64 5.17 -11.02
N PHE A 209 -10.08 3.97 -11.06
CA PHE A 209 -8.69 3.73 -11.43
C PHE A 209 -8.43 4.17 -12.88
N LEU A 210 -9.27 3.71 -13.82
CA LEU A 210 -9.13 4.10 -15.23
C LEU A 210 -9.40 5.59 -15.46
N GLY A 211 -10.25 6.19 -14.63
CA GLY A 211 -10.59 7.62 -14.68
C GLY A 211 -9.53 8.57 -14.10
N LEU A 212 -8.49 8.07 -13.41
CA LEU A 212 -7.42 8.94 -12.92
C LEU A 212 -6.71 9.62 -14.10
N PRO A 213 -6.50 10.95 -14.07
CA PRO A 213 -5.93 11.70 -15.19
C PRO A 213 -4.42 11.48 -15.35
N CYS A 214 -3.75 10.88 -14.37
CA CYS A 214 -2.31 10.65 -14.36
C CYS A 214 -1.90 9.31 -15.03
N PRO A 215 -0.62 9.16 -15.38
CA PRO A 215 -0.06 7.87 -15.78
C PRO A 215 -0.25 6.81 -14.69
N LYS A 216 -0.51 5.57 -15.11
CA LYS A 216 -0.80 4.43 -14.23
C LYS A 216 0.10 3.23 -14.54
N LEU A 217 0.63 2.61 -13.50
CA LEU A 217 1.35 1.33 -13.52
C LEU A 217 0.59 0.35 -12.63
N PHE A 218 0.30 -0.84 -13.14
CA PHE A 218 -0.19 -1.97 -12.36
C PHE A 218 0.89 -3.07 -12.33
N MET A 219 1.42 -3.35 -11.14
CA MET A 219 2.46 -4.33 -10.88
C MET A 219 1.85 -5.56 -10.20
N TYR A 220 2.24 -6.74 -10.66
CA TYR A 220 1.77 -8.02 -10.13
C TYR A 220 2.84 -9.10 -10.24
N GLY A 221 2.79 -10.08 -9.35
CA GLY A 221 3.61 -11.28 -9.45
C GLY A 221 3.07 -12.23 -10.53
N GLU A 222 3.96 -13.01 -11.14
CA GLU A 222 3.64 -14.04 -12.13
C GLU A 222 2.49 -14.98 -11.69
N GLN A 223 2.38 -15.30 -10.39
CA GLN A 223 1.29 -16.15 -9.88
C GLN A 223 -0.10 -15.52 -10.05
N ASN A 224 -0.17 -14.20 -10.27
CA ASN A 224 -1.39 -13.43 -10.49
C ASN A 224 -1.57 -13.01 -11.97
N ALA A 225 -0.79 -13.57 -12.90
CA ALA A 225 -0.92 -13.29 -14.34
C ALA A 225 -2.26 -13.72 -14.96
N SER A 226 -3.08 -14.47 -14.21
CA SER A 226 -4.42 -14.89 -14.62
C SER A 226 -5.55 -13.93 -14.23
N LEU A 227 -5.25 -12.78 -13.58
CA LEU A 227 -6.25 -11.76 -13.25
C LEU A 227 -7.01 -11.32 -14.52
N SER A 228 -8.34 -11.36 -14.44
CA SER A 228 -9.19 -11.30 -15.63
C SER A 228 -9.22 -9.91 -16.25
N TYR A 229 -8.96 -8.87 -15.46
CA TYR A 229 -8.97 -7.48 -15.90
C TYR A 229 -7.65 -6.99 -16.51
N LEU A 230 -6.55 -7.77 -16.49
CA LEU A 230 -5.25 -7.33 -17.03
C LEU A 230 -5.33 -6.87 -18.50
N PRO A 231 -5.98 -7.61 -19.42
CA PRO A 231 -6.14 -7.14 -20.80
C PRO A 231 -6.97 -5.85 -20.90
N HIS A 232 -7.98 -5.71 -20.03
CA HIS A 232 -8.88 -4.56 -20.01
C HIS A 232 -8.14 -3.29 -19.59
N ILE A 233 -7.39 -3.31 -18.48
CA ILE A 233 -6.67 -2.12 -18.01
C ILE A 233 -5.52 -1.74 -18.95
N ARG A 234 -4.85 -2.73 -19.57
CA ARG A 234 -3.82 -2.49 -20.60
C ARG A 234 -4.42 -1.77 -21.81
N ALA A 235 -5.60 -2.19 -22.28
CA ALA A 235 -6.30 -1.53 -23.37
C ALA A 235 -6.70 -0.07 -23.05
N HIS A 236 -6.76 0.30 -21.76
CA HIS A 236 -7.02 1.66 -21.27
C HIS A 236 -5.74 2.42 -20.88
N GLY A 237 -4.58 2.01 -21.39
CA GLY A 237 -3.33 2.75 -21.26
C GLY A 237 -2.60 2.57 -19.93
N VAL A 238 -2.97 1.57 -19.13
CA VAL A 238 -2.24 1.21 -17.90
C VAL A 238 -1.00 0.39 -18.28
N GLU A 239 0.18 0.81 -17.82
CA GLU A 239 1.39 0.01 -17.96
C GLU A 239 1.30 -1.22 -17.05
N LEU A 240 1.67 -2.40 -17.57
CA LEU A 240 1.70 -3.64 -16.79
C LEU A 240 3.13 -4.06 -16.47
N ALA A 241 3.39 -4.35 -15.19
CA ALA A 241 4.66 -4.88 -14.69
C ALA A 241 4.47 -6.24 -14.01
N GLU A 242 4.65 -7.31 -14.78
CA GLU A 242 4.77 -8.66 -14.22
C GLU A 242 6.15 -8.86 -13.59
N ILE A 243 6.19 -9.45 -12.39
CA ILE A 243 7.40 -9.82 -11.66
C ILE A 243 7.53 -11.36 -11.70
N PRO A 244 8.58 -11.92 -12.33
CA PRO A 244 8.74 -13.37 -12.47
C PRO A 244 9.06 -14.02 -11.13
N ALA A 245 8.65 -15.29 -10.97
CA ALA A 245 8.82 -16.07 -9.74
C ALA A 245 8.34 -15.32 -8.46
N CYS A 246 7.23 -14.58 -8.59
CA CYS A 246 6.67 -13.74 -7.55
C CYS A 246 5.19 -14.02 -7.37
N GLY A 247 4.74 -13.97 -6.12
CA GLY A 247 3.34 -13.93 -5.73
C GLY A 247 2.93 -12.49 -5.40
N HIS A 248 2.16 -12.33 -4.32
CA HIS A 248 1.61 -11.04 -3.91
C HIS A 248 2.64 -10.01 -3.38
N PHE A 249 3.86 -10.44 -3.07
CA PHE A 249 4.86 -9.62 -2.37
C PHE A 249 6.15 -9.45 -3.21
N PRO A 250 6.17 -8.52 -4.18
CA PRO A 250 7.36 -8.26 -4.99
C PRO A 250 8.52 -7.70 -4.17
N MET A 251 8.26 -6.95 -3.10
CA MET A 251 9.28 -6.49 -2.14
C MET A 251 10.04 -7.64 -1.45
N TYR A 252 9.42 -8.83 -1.35
CA TYR A 252 10.07 -10.01 -0.76
C TYR A 252 10.64 -10.94 -1.83
N SER A 253 9.96 -11.08 -2.96
CA SER A 253 10.33 -12.06 -3.99
C SER A 253 11.41 -11.51 -4.93
N ASN A 254 11.29 -10.25 -5.35
CA ASN A 254 12.22 -9.61 -6.28
C ASN A 254 12.22 -8.07 -6.11
N PRO A 255 12.78 -7.55 -5.01
CA PRO A 255 12.80 -6.11 -4.74
C PRO A 255 13.58 -5.33 -5.80
N VAL A 256 14.62 -5.92 -6.40
CA VAL A 256 15.42 -5.27 -7.44
C VAL A 256 14.55 -4.90 -8.64
N LEU A 257 13.82 -5.87 -9.20
CA LEU A 257 12.96 -5.60 -10.36
C LEU A 257 11.79 -4.68 -9.99
N MET A 258 11.22 -4.82 -8.79
CA MET A 258 10.17 -3.91 -8.28
C MET A 258 10.66 -2.45 -8.37
N TRP A 259 11.83 -2.14 -7.82
CA TRP A 259 12.39 -0.80 -7.84
C TRP A 259 12.77 -0.32 -9.24
N GLU A 260 13.30 -1.19 -10.10
CA GLU A 260 13.58 -0.87 -11.50
C GLU A 260 12.32 -0.45 -12.26
N ARG A 261 11.21 -1.18 -12.09
CA ARG A 261 9.93 -0.86 -12.72
C ARG A 261 9.34 0.46 -12.21
N ILE A 262 9.37 0.71 -10.90
CA ILE A 262 8.91 1.98 -10.32
C ILE A 262 9.75 3.14 -10.86
N ALA A 263 11.08 3.00 -10.88
CA ALA A 263 11.99 4.04 -11.34
C ALA A 263 11.78 4.36 -12.83
N GLY A 264 11.68 3.34 -13.68
CA GLY A 264 11.46 3.49 -15.11
C GLY A 264 10.13 4.21 -15.41
N PHE A 265 9.06 3.77 -14.75
CA PHE A 265 7.73 4.36 -14.91
C PHE A 265 7.68 5.83 -14.49
N GLN A 266 8.21 6.17 -13.30
CA GLN A 266 8.20 7.54 -12.80
C GLN A 266 9.10 8.49 -13.61
N ALA A 267 10.18 7.98 -14.22
CA ALA A 267 11.01 8.77 -15.12
C ALA A 267 10.22 9.20 -16.38
N GLY A 268 9.38 8.31 -16.92
CA GLY A 268 8.50 8.62 -18.05
C GLY A 268 7.37 9.58 -17.68
N ALA A 269 6.79 9.45 -16.49
CA ALA A 269 5.70 10.31 -16.03
C ALA A 269 6.12 11.78 -15.78
N CYS A 270 7.39 12.04 -15.43
CA CYS A 270 7.90 13.41 -15.25
C CYS A 270 8.26 14.13 -16.56
N ALA A 271 8.23 13.44 -17.71
CA ALA A 271 8.62 13.99 -19.01
C ALA A 271 7.44 14.49 -19.86
N GLY A 272 6.21 14.31 -19.38
CA GLY A 272 4.96 14.72 -20.03
C GLY A 272 4.41 16.04 -19.53
#